data_AF-A0A2D0JTH1-F1
#
_entry.id   AF-A0A2D0JTH1-F1
#
_cell.length_a   1.000
_cell.length_b   1.000
_cell.length_c   1.000
_cell.angle_alpha   90.00
_cell.angle_beta   90.00
_cell.angle_gamma   90.00
#
_symmetry.space_group_name_H-M   'P 1'
#
loop_
_entity.id
_entity.type
_entity.pdbx_description
1 polymer ?
#
loop_
_entity_poly.entity_id
_entity_poly.type
_entity_poly.pdbx_seq_one_letter_code
_entity_poly.pdbx_strand_id
1 'polypeptide(L)'
;MGGLNPYGYVHNPLSWVDPFGLAGDDCGKPKPNRRQALNKAKDLAGIPRSQKPNRQWTVGNDPKRRGQTNYQYSEDAGSHGRYYEYIDGHGHKKVVLEHTNDPRAPYPHAHAGQAKTGADPRTYDFKENRYQKITDPKTDDHHIYYE
;
A
#
# COMPACT_ATOMS: atom_id res chain seq x y z
N MET A 1 -5.65 -32.13 -53.02
CA MET A 1 -5.79 -30.70 -52.71
C MET A 1 -6.93 -30.56 -51.71
N GLY A 2 -6.62 -30.60 -50.41
CA GLY A 2 -7.60 -30.58 -49.32
C GLY A 2 -7.58 -29.21 -48.63
N GLY A 3 -8.75 -28.59 -48.48
CA GLY A 3 -8.91 -27.26 -47.92
C GLY A 3 -8.58 -27.18 -46.43
N LEU A 4 -8.09 -26.01 -46.01
CA LEU A 4 -7.84 -25.67 -44.61
C LEU A 4 -9.16 -25.72 -43.82
N ASN A 5 -9.20 -26.62 -42.84
CA ASN A 5 -10.28 -26.76 -41.89
C ASN A 5 -10.06 -25.75 -40.74
N PRO A 6 -10.93 -24.73 -40.51
CA PRO A 6 -10.69 -23.67 -39.53
C PRO A 6 -11.18 -24.04 -38.12
N TYR A 7 -11.08 -25.32 -37.72
CA TYR A 7 -11.33 -25.72 -36.33
C TYR A 7 -10.02 -25.69 -35.53
N GLY A 8 -9.43 -24.51 -35.43
CA GLY A 8 -8.51 -24.20 -34.34
C GLY A 8 -9.34 -24.04 -33.08
N TYR A 9 -9.24 -24.99 -32.15
CA TYR A 9 -9.83 -24.87 -30.82
C TYR A 9 -9.50 -23.49 -30.24
N VAL A 10 -10.52 -22.66 -30.06
CA VAL A 10 -10.40 -21.41 -29.31
C VAL A 10 -9.93 -21.79 -27.92
N HIS A 11 -8.76 -21.28 -27.52
CA HIS A 11 -8.36 -21.34 -26.13
C HIS A 11 -9.48 -20.71 -25.30
N ASN A 12 -10.07 -21.51 -24.41
CA ASN A 12 -11.14 -21.13 -23.49
C ASN A 12 -10.88 -19.72 -22.92
N PRO A 13 -11.73 -18.72 -23.18
CA PRO A 13 -11.49 -17.33 -22.76
C PRO A 13 -11.84 -17.08 -21.29
N LEU A 14 -11.95 -18.13 -20.47
CA LEU A 14 -11.99 -17.98 -19.01
C LEU A 14 -10.59 -17.66 -18.48
N SER A 15 -10.05 -16.50 -18.87
CA SER A 15 -9.03 -15.84 -18.06
C SER A 15 -9.75 -15.34 -16.81
N TRP A 16 -9.44 -15.95 -15.67
CA TRP A 16 -9.81 -15.38 -14.39
C TRP A 16 -9.06 -14.04 -14.24
N VAL A 17 -9.80 -12.94 -14.40
CA VAL A 17 -9.31 -11.62 -14.01
C VAL A 17 -9.26 -11.62 -12.50
N ASP A 18 -8.06 -11.64 -11.93
CA ASP A 18 -7.88 -11.40 -10.49
C ASP A 18 -8.34 -9.97 -10.19
N PRO A 19 -9.51 -9.76 -9.55
CA PRO A 19 -10.02 -8.41 -9.30
C PRO A 19 -9.18 -7.65 -8.26
N PHE A 20 -8.23 -8.34 -7.60
CA PHE A 20 -7.45 -7.85 -6.49
C PHE A 20 -5.95 -7.77 -6.80
N GLY A 21 -5.45 -8.46 -7.83
CA GLY A 21 -4.03 -8.49 -8.20
C GLY A 21 -3.13 -9.07 -7.12
N LEU A 22 -3.57 -10.13 -6.43
CA LEU A 22 -2.97 -10.67 -5.20
C LEU A 22 -2.40 -12.08 -5.32
N ALA A 23 -2.30 -12.64 -6.52
CA ALA A 23 -1.62 -13.90 -6.72
C ALA A 23 -0.12 -13.66 -6.95
N GLY A 24 0.66 -13.86 -5.89
CA GLY A 24 2.12 -13.85 -5.91
C GLY A 24 2.72 -14.89 -6.85
N ASP A 25 3.77 -14.45 -7.53
CA ASP A 25 4.84 -15.09 -8.31
C ASP A 25 5.03 -14.20 -9.56
N ASP A 26 5.56 -12.99 -9.30
CA ASP A 26 5.61 -11.82 -10.19
C ASP A 26 6.61 -11.95 -11.34
N CYS A 27 6.75 -13.14 -11.91
CA CYS A 27 7.39 -13.28 -13.22
C CYS A 27 6.34 -13.01 -14.30
N GLY A 28 6.24 -11.75 -14.76
CA GLY A 28 5.48 -11.38 -15.97
C GLY A 28 4.11 -10.74 -15.77
N LYS A 29 3.64 -10.51 -14.52
CA LYS A 29 2.45 -9.68 -14.27
C LYS A 29 2.86 -8.21 -14.15
N PRO A 30 2.12 -7.27 -14.77
CA PRO A 30 2.38 -5.85 -14.60
C PRO A 30 2.17 -5.45 -13.14
N LYS A 31 3.06 -4.58 -12.62
CA LYS A 31 2.89 -4.04 -11.27
C LYS A 31 1.58 -3.28 -11.16
N PRO A 32 0.95 -3.23 -9.98
CA PRO A 32 -0.21 -2.38 -9.77
C PRO A 32 0.16 -0.93 -10.03
N ASN A 33 -0.80 -0.10 -10.44
CA ASN A 33 -0.62 1.35 -10.37
C ASN A 33 -0.73 1.86 -8.93
N ARG A 34 -0.30 3.11 -8.70
CA ARG A 34 -0.38 3.78 -7.39
C ARG A 34 -1.74 3.62 -6.68
N ARG A 35 -2.85 3.74 -7.42
CA ARG A 35 -4.20 3.62 -6.82
C ARG A 35 -4.49 2.20 -6.36
N GLN A 36 -4.11 1.19 -7.15
CA GLN A 36 -4.25 -0.22 -6.78
C GLN A 36 -3.40 -0.54 -5.54
N ALA A 37 -2.15 -0.07 -5.48
CA ALA A 37 -1.28 -0.28 -4.33
C ALA A 37 -1.84 0.34 -3.03
N LEU A 38 -2.30 1.59 -3.09
CA LEU A 38 -2.93 2.24 -1.94
C LEU A 38 -4.25 1.57 -1.53
N ASN A 39 -5.05 1.08 -2.49
CA ASN A 39 -6.27 0.33 -2.19
C ASN A 39 -5.94 -1.00 -1.51
N LYS A 40 -4.92 -1.71 -1.97
CA LYS A 40 -4.46 -2.95 -1.35
C LYS A 40 -3.96 -2.69 0.08
N ALA A 41 -3.19 -1.62 0.31
CA ALA A 41 -2.79 -1.24 1.67
C ALA A 41 -4.01 -0.97 2.56
N LYS A 42 -5.05 -0.28 2.06
CA LYS A 42 -6.31 -0.12 2.79
C LYS A 42 -7.00 -1.45 3.09
N ASP A 43 -7.07 -2.36 2.12
CA ASP A 43 -7.67 -3.68 2.31
C ASP A 43 -6.95 -4.48 3.39
N LEU A 44 -5.61 -4.48 3.39
CA LEU A 44 -4.80 -5.11 4.45
C LEU A 44 -5.05 -4.49 5.83
N ALA A 45 -5.29 -3.18 5.88
CA ALA A 45 -5.60 -2.45 7.11
C ALA A 45 -7.06 -2.60 7.57
N GLY A 46 -7.92 -3.27 6.81
CA GLY A 46 -9.36 -3.34 7.09
C GLY A 46 -10.10 -2.01 6.89
N ILE A 47 -9.56 -1.14 6.04
CA ILE A 47 -10.12 0.19 5.76
C ILE A 47 -10.95 0.15 4.45
N PRO A 48 -12.22 0.55 4.47
CA PRO A 48 -13.00 0.72 3.25
C PRO A 48 -12.29 1.62 2.23
N ARG A 49 -12.18 1.16 0.97
CA ARG A 49 -11.49 1.91 -0.10
C ARG A 49 -12.06 3.32 -0.30
N SER A 50 -13.35 3.50 -0.07
CA SER A 50 -14.09 4.77 -0.16
C SER A 50 -13.82 5.74 1.00
N GLN A 51 -13.35 5.24 2.16
CA GLN A 51 -13.08 6.07 3.33
C GLN A 51 -12.00 7.11 3.02
N LYS A 52 -12.26 8.35 3.45
CA LYS A 52 -11.29 9.45 3.40
C LYS A 52 -10.41 9.41 4.65
N PRO A 53 -9.13 9.80 4.53
CA PRO A 53 -8.24 9.85 5.69
C PRO A 53 -8.74 10.88 6.71
N ASN A 54 -8.66 10.53 7.99
CA ASN A 54 -8.94 11.43 9.11
C ASN A 54 -7.83 12.47 9.27
N ARG A 55 -6.59 12.09 8.97
CA ARG A 55 -5.40 12.94 9.00
C ARG A 55 -4.44 12.51 7.91
N GLN A 56 -3.70 13.46 7.35
CA GLN A 56 -2.64 13.18 6.40
C GLN A 56 -1.46 14.12 6.61
N TRP A 57 -0.25 13.63 6.37
CA TRP A 57 0.97 14.44 6.43
C TRP A 57 2.02 13.93 5.44
N THR A 58 3.01 14.77 5.18
CA THR A 58 4.21 14.41 4.42
C THR A 58 5.36 14.20 5.39
N VAL A 59 6.13 13.13 5.18
CA VAL A 59 7.41 12.93 5.83
C VAL A 59 8.51 13.30 4.84
N GLY A 60 9.46 14.13 5.25
CA GLY A 60 10.58 14.55 4.40
C GLY A 60 11.68 15.24 5.19
N ASN A 61 12.71 15.76 4.51
CA ASN A 61 13.88 16.39 5.11
C ASN A 61 14.05 17.90 4.83
N ASP A 62 13.04 18.61 4.33
CA ASP A 62 13.06 20.08 4.23
C ASP A 62 13.00 20.74 5.63
N PRO A 63 14.07 21.41 6.11
CA PRO A 63 14.09 22.03 7.42
C PRO A 63 13.14 23.23 7.53
N LYS A 64 12.82 23.90 6.41
CA LYS A 64 11.93 25.08 6.39
C LYS A 64 10.48 24.72 6.70
N ARG A 65 10.14 23.43 6.60
CA ARG A 65 8.80 22.91 6.88
C ARG A 65 8.65 22.34 8.29
N ARG A 66 9.71 22.35 9.10
CA ARG A 66 9.65 21.93 10.50
C ARG A 66 8.56 22.72 11.25
N GLY A 67 7.78 22.04 12.06
CA GLY A 67 6.67 22.62 12.82
C GLY A 67 5.36 22.77 12.03
N GLN A 68 5.33 22.57 10.71
CA GLN A 68 4.07 22.55 9.97
C GLN A 68 3.19 21.36 10.39
N THR A 69 1.90 21.59 10.63
CA THR A 69 0.98 20.58 11.14
C THR A 69 0.89 19.33 10.26
N ASN A 70 1.00 19.50 8.94
CA ASN A 70 0.92 18.44 7.92
C ASN A 70 2.31 17.94 7.45
N TYR A 71 3.37 18.21 8.21
CA TYR A 71 4.72 17.80 7.88
C TYR A 71 5.41 17.15 9.08
N GLN A 72 6.18 16.09 8.83
CA GLN A 72 7.07 15.47 9.80
C GLN A 72 8.47 15.47 9.21
N TYR A 73 9.42 16.05 9.95
CA TYR A 73 10.81 16.05 9.54
C TYR A 73 11.47 14.71 9.86
N SER A 74 12.20 14.14 8.89
CA SER A 74 13.00 12.92 9.07
C SER A 74 14.21 12.97 8.14
N GLU A 75 15.39 12.61 8.66
CA GLU A 75 16.59 12.40 7.83
C GLU A 75 16.61 11.04 7.14
N ASP A 76 15.81 10.08 7.63
CA ASP A 76 15.75 8.73 7.03
C ASP A 76 14.95 8.78 5.73
N ALA A 77 15.66 8.78 4.60
CA ALA A 77 15.05 8.82 3.27
C ALA A 77 14.04 7.69 3.03
N GLY A 78 14.25 6.51 3.64
CA GLY A 78 13.32 5.39 3.55
C GLY A 78 11.96 5.64 4.24
N SER A 79 11.87 6.68 5.07
CA SER A 79 10.60 7.11 5.69
C SER A 79 9.89 8.22 4.90
N HIS A 80 10.51 8.79 3.87
CA HIS A 80 9.97 9.94 3.16
C HIS A 80 8.77 9.54 2.31
N GLY A 81 7.72 10.36 2.31
CA GLY A 81 6.52 10.02 1.58
C GLY A 81 5.25 10.67 2.12
N ARG A 82 4.09 10.08 1.78
CA ARG A 82 2.78 10.56 2.21
C ARG A 82 2.11 9.54 3.10
N TYR A 83 1.58 10.01 4.22
CA TYR A 83 0.97 9.21 5.26
C TYR A 83 -0.49 9.61 5.40
N TYR A 84 -1.34 8.61 5.57
CA TYR A 84 -2.79 8.74 5.63
C TYR A 84 -3.30 7.91 6.81
N GLU A 85 -3.81 8.59 7.84
CA GLU A 85 -4.42 7.96 9.00
C GLU A 85 -5.92 7.74 8.77
N TYR A 86 -6.40 6.56 9.16
CA TYR A 86 -7.78 6.12 9.06
C TYR A 86 -8.23 5.50 10.38
N ILE A 87 -9.53 5.25 10.48
CA ILE A 87 -10.14 4.51 11.58
C ILE A 87 -10.88 3.32 10.98
N ASP A 88 -10.62 2.11 11.47
CA ASP A 88 -11.30 0.90 11.01
C ASP A 88 -12.69 0.71 11.66
N GLY A 89 -13.39 -0.36 11.30
CA GLY A 89 -14.72 -0.68 11.84
C GLY A 89 -14.76 -0.91 13.36
N HIS A 90 -13.62 -1.13 14.02
CA HIS A 90 -13.51 -1.31 15.47
C HIS A 90 -13.15 -0.02 16.22
N GLY A 91 -13.00 1.10 15.50
CA GLY A 91 -12.54 2.36 16.04
C GLY A 91 -11.03 2.42 16.24
N HIS A 92 -10.26 1.47 15.70
CA HIS A 92 -8.80 1.45 15.81
C HIS A 92 -8.20 2.32 14.73
N LYS A 93 -7.19 3.11 15.09
CA LYS A 93 -6.44 3.88 14.13
C LYS A 93 -5.54 2.96 13.30
N LYS A 94 -5.48 3.22 12.00
CA LYS A 94 -4.58 2.59 11.03
C LYS A 94 -3.87 3.67 10.23
N VAL A 95 -2.70 3.34 9.69
CA VAL A 95 -1.99 4.22 8.75
C VAL A 95 -1.73 3.50 7.44
N VAL A 96 -2.01 4.16 6.32
CA VAL A 96 -1.53 3.75 4.99
C VAL A 96 -0.56 4.81 4.54
N LEU A 97 0.55 4.40 3.96
CA LEU A 97 1.57 5.32 3.51
C LEU A 97 2.17 4.87 2.19
N GLU A 98 2.76 5.81 1.48
CA GLU A 98 3.54 5.56 0.27
C GLU A 98 4.92 6.18 0.40
N HIS A 99 5.92 5.48 -0.11
CA HIS A 99 7.28 5.97 -0.29
C HIS A 99 7.57 6.06 -1.79
N THR A 100 8.01 7.23 -2.26
CA THR A 100 8.32 7.46 -3.68
C THR A 100 9.82 7.51 -3.96
N ASN A 101 10.63 7.82 -2.93
CA ASN A 101 12.07 8.07 -3.06
C ASN A 101 12.86 7.26 -2.00
N ASP A 102 12.39 6.07 -1.63
CA ASP A 102 13.14 5.20 -0.71
C ASP A 102 14.36 4.62 -1.45
N PRO A 103 15.61 4.97 -1.04
CA PRO A 103 16.81 4.49 -1.71
C PRO A 103 17.05 2.98 -1.54
N ARG A 104 16.32 2.32 -0.64
CA ARG A 104 16.40 0.87 -0.38
C ARG A 104 15.38 0.09 -1.19
N ALA A 105 14.46 0.76 -1.88
CA ALA A 105 13.38 0.14 -2.64
C ALA A 105 13.65 0.26 -4.15
N PRO A 106 13.39 -0.82 -4.92
CA PRO A 106 13.53 -0.77 -6.38
C PRO A 106 12.47 0.10 -7.07
N TYR A 107 11.32 0.31 -6.42
CA TYR A 107 10.18 1.06 -6.93
C TYR A 107 9.47 1.84 -5.82
N PRO A 108 8.68 2.87 -6.18
CA PRO A 108 7.68 3.42 -5.28
C PRO A 108 6.78 2.32 -4.74
N HIS A 109 6.40 2.42 -3.48
CA HIS A 109 5.58 1.41 -2.84
C HIS A 109 4.65 2.02 -1.81
N ALA A 110 3.57 1.29 -1.55
CA ALA A 110 2.66 1.57 -0.45
C ALA A 110 2.68 0.43 0.57
N HIS A 111 2.28 0.72 1.79
CA HIS A 111 2.01 -0.30 2.80
C HIS A 111 1.12 0.21 3.91
N ALA A 112 0.67 -0.72 4.75
CA ALA A 112 -0.18 -0.46 5.88
C ALA A 112 0.56 -0.65 7.21
N GLY A 113 0.12 0.10 8.21
CA GLY A 113 0.61 0.05 9.57
C GLY A 113 -0.52 0.13 10.59
N GLN A 114 -0.24 -0.40 11.77
CA GLN A 114 -1.11 -0.36 12.94
C GLN A 114 -0.33 0.02 14.19
N ALA A 115 -1.05 0.30 15.28
CA ALA A 115 -0.44 0.51 16.58
C ALA A 115 0.43 -0.70 16.96
N LYS A 116 1.55 -0.46 17.65
CA LYS A 116 2.40 -1.55 18.15
C LYS A 116 1.64 -2.41 19.16
N THR A 117 1.99 -3.69 19.21
CA THR A 117 1.56 -4.60 20.29
C THR A 117 1.73 -3.95 21.67
N GLY A 118 0.67 -3.95 22.47
CA GLY A 118 0.64 -3.37 23.82
C GLY A 118 0.28 -1.88 23.87
N ALA A 119 0.23 -1.17 22.75
CA ALA A 119 -0.29 0.19 22.71
C ALA A 119 -1.81 0.20 22.48
N ASP A 120 -2.50 1.23 22.96
CA ASP A 120 -3.93 1.41 22.67
C ASP A 120 -4.12 1.88 21.21
N PRO A 121 -4.75 1.07 20.35
CA PRO A 121 -4.92 1.41 18.95
C PRO A 121 -5.91 2.57 18.72
N ARG A 122 -6.74 2.94 19.69
CA ARG A 122 -7.72 4.03 19.54
C ARG A 122 -7.10 5.41 19.72
N THR A 123 -6.04 5.48 20.52
CA THR A 123 -5.38 6.74 20.90
C THR A 123 -3.97 6.89 20.32
N TYR A 124 -3.46 5.87 19.62
CA TYR A 124 -2.13 5.88 19.01
C TYR A 124 -1.90 7.08 18.08
N ASP A 125 -0.77 7.79 18.22
CA ASP A 125 -0.37 8.84 17.28
C ASP A 125 0.73 8.31 16.35
N PHE A 126 0.37 8.05 15.10
CA PHE A 126 1.28 7.56 14.06
C PHE A 126 2.24 8.62 13.51
N LYS A 127 2.01 9.91 13.80
CA LYS A 127 2.93 10.97 13.43
C LYS A 127 4.11 11.03 14.41
N GLU A 128 3.82 10.80 15.70
CA GLU A 128 4.82 10.84 16.78
C GLU A 128 5.49 9.47 17.03
N ASN A 129 4.78 8.36 16.75
CA ASN A 129 5.24 7.01 17.08
C ASN A 129 5.33 6.11 15.85
N ARG A 130 6.35 5.24 15.86
CA ARG A 130 6.57 4.25 14.80
C ARG A 130 5.48 3.18 14.81
N TYR A 131 4.77 3.04 13.69
CA TYR A 131 3.79 1.97 13.46
C TYR A 131 4.44 0.56 13.44
N GLN A 132 3.62 -0.45 13.74
CA GLN A 132 3.88 -1.84 13.39
C GLN A 132 3.37 -2.10 11.96
N LYS A 133 4.20 -2.73 11.13
CA LYS A 133 3.85 -3.07 9.74
C LYS A 133 2.75 -4.14 9.72
N ILE A 134 1.80 -4.01 8.79
CA ILE A 134 0.83 -5.07 8.49
C ILE A 134 1.36 -5.83 7.27
N THR A 135 1.80 -7.07 7.50
CA THR A 135 2.28 -7.98 6.45
C THR A 135 1.09 -8.62 5.73
N ASP A 136 1.17 -8.72 4.41
CA ASP A 136 0.23 -9.51 3.63
C ASP A 136 0.50 -11.01 3.88
N PRO A 137 -0.46 -11.76 4.46
CA PRO A 137 -0.25 -13.18 4.73
C PRO A 137 -0.08 -14.03 3.46
N LYS A 138 -0.40 -13.51 2.28
CA LYS A 138 -0.23 -14.22 1.00
C LYS A 138 1.19 -14.16 0.47
N THR A 139 1.92 -13.09 0.75
CA THR A 139 3.26 -12.83 0.18
C THR A 139 4.35 -12.79 1.24
N ASP A 140 3.99 -12.77 2.52
CA ASP A 140 4.90 -12.51 3.65
C ASP A 140 5.69 -11.20 3.50
N ASP A 141 5.13 -10.25 2.75
CA ASP A 141 5.68 -8.90 2.57
C ASP A 141 4.61 -7.86 2.90
N HIS A 142 5.05 -6.69 3.34
CA HIS A 142 4.20 -5.53 3.58
C HIS A 142 4.32 -4.50 2.46
N HIS A 143 5.40 -4.52 1.66
CA HIS A 143 5.56 -3.59 0.54
C HIS A 143 4.63 -3.96 -0.61
N ILE A 144 3.97 -2.95 -1.16
CA ILE A 144 3.15 -3.06 -2.36
C ILE A 144 3.77 -2.13 -3.40
N TYR A 145 4.75 -2.63 -4.14
CA TYR A 145 5.43 -1.90 -5.20
C TYR A 145 4.49 -1.56 -6.35
N TYR A 146 4.65 -0.39 -6.95
CA TYR A 146 3.85 0.07 -8.07
C TYR A 146 4.67 0.79 -9.13
N GLU A 147 4.11 0.86 -10.34
CA GLU A 147 4.62 1.60 -11.50
C GLU A 147 3.52 2.49 -12.10
#